data_AF-A0A1G3KPX9-F1
#
_entry.id   AF-A0A1G3KPX9-F1
#
_cell.length_a   1.000
_cell.length_b   1.000
_cell.length_c   1.000
_cell.angle_alpha   90.00
_cell.angle_beta   90.00
_cell.angle_gamma   90.00
#
_symmetry.space_group_name_H-M   'P 1'
#
loop_
_entity.id
_entity.type
_entity.pdbx_description
1 polymer ?
#
loop_
_entity_poly.entity_id
_entity_poly.type
_entity_poly.pdbx_seq_one_letter_code
_entity_poly.pdbx_strand_id
1 'polypeptide(L)'
;MAKTLNERLTSARSTDRVNITDLEALIAEATAERDRQTGAAEHHAAEAVNLALSDDDREEADRLAQHCRRTAKAYTTAIDELQAKLEAKRNSEHRRAQEEAKAALIASRDELAARLAERIPAIFDELTGLLAEIEEMDARGGTTLESAEAIARGVPANFYIGPSPVTRLVNMKIPEFGGHGLAWPPNKLAAGFVRMEEASRRQWAAYQESKATEHGRWKRYMVVGPTNGSRTMIETRRGYTPMGKGDVREAVMTVEGVKDAQANGCTVTPLKDNEVVGLPSDRVIVA
;
A
#
# COMPACT_ATOMS: atom_id res chain seq x y z
N MET A 1 20.23 50.47 4.31
CA MET A 1 21.17 49.96 5.34
C MET A 1 21.11 48.44 5.32
N ALA A 2 22.23 47.75 5.53
CA ALA A 2 22.22 46.29 5.65
C ALA A 2 21.47 45.87 6.92
N LYS A 3 20.67 44.79 6.85
CA LYS A 3 19.94 44.26 8.01
C LYS A 3 20.94 43.77 9.06
N THR A 4 20.61 43.97 10.33
CA THR A 4 21.45 43.47 11.43
C THR A 4 21.40 41.94 11.49
N LEU A 5 22.39 41.30 12.13
CA LEU A 5 22.40 39.86 12.34
C LEU A 5 21.10 39.39 13.03
N ASN A 6 20.67 40.10 14.08
CA ASN A 6 19.44 39.78 14.80
C ASN A 6 18.18 39.88 13.94
N GLU A 7 18.09 40.87 13.04
CA GLU A 7 16.98 40.97 12.10
C GLU A 7 16.96 39.81 11.11
N ARG A 8 18.14 39.40 10.61
CA ARG A 8 18.26 38.25 9.70
C ARG A 8 17.93 36.93 10.42
N LEU A 9 18.42 36.74 11.65
CA LEU A 9 18.09 35.56 12.47
C LEU A 9 16.58 35.49 12.76
N THR A 10 15.98 36.60 13.17
CA THR A 10 14.54 36.68 13.43
C THR A 10 13.73 36.39 12.16
N SER A 11 14.14 36.98 11.04
CA SER A 11 13.51 36.72 9.74
C SER A 11 13.64 35.27 9.31
N ALA A 12 14.80 34.63 9.53
CA ALA A 12 15.04 33.25 9.12
C ALA A 12 14.27 32.24 9.98
N ARG A 13 14.11 32.54 11.28
CA ARG A 13 13.29 31.77 12.20
C ARG A 13 11.81 31.84 11.82
N SER A 14 11.32 33.01 11.41
CA SER A 14 9.90 33.22 11.11
C SER A 14 9.45 32.77 9.70
N THR A 15 10.38 32.46 8.79
CA THR A 15 10.03 32.05 7.42
C THR A 15 10.70 30.75 6.98
N ASP A 16 9.95 29.87 6.32
CA ASP A 16 10.49 28.62 5.78
C ASP A 16 11.14 28.76 4.39
N ARG A 17 11.18 30.00 3.85
CA ARG A 17 11.70 30.28 2.51
C ARG A 17 13.22 30.39 2.42
N VAL A 18 13.93 30.39 3.55
CA VAL A 18 15.40 30.50 3.57
C VAL A 18 16.02 29.22 3.00
N ASN A 19 16.95 29.33 2.06
CA ASN A 19 17.60 28.15 1.47
C ASN A 19 18.60 27.49 2.44
N ILE A 20 19.08 26.28 2.13
CA ILE A 20 20.01 25.51 2.98
C ILE A 20 21.33 26.28 3.17
N THR A 21 21.90 26.82 2.09
CA THR A 21 23.17 27.57 2.11
C THR A 21 23.10 28.82 3.00
N ASP A 22 21.99 29.55 2.94
CA ASP A 22 21.73 30.75 3.73
C ASP A 22 21.56 30.39 5.22
N LEU A 23 20.92 29.26 5.52
CA LEU A 23 20.81 28.76 6.90
C LEU A 23 22.18 28.39 7.46
N GLU A 24 23.03 27.71 6.68
CA GLU A 24 24.40 27.37 7.07
C GLU A 24 25.25 28.61 7.33
N ALA A 25 25.18 29.60 6.43
CA ALA A 25 25.86 30.88 6.59
C ALA A 25 25.39 31.63 7.84
N LEU A 26 24.07 31.71 8.07
CA LEU A 26 23.51 32.35 9.26
C LEU A 26 23.91 31.66 10.57
N ILE A 27 23.97 30.32 10.58
CA ILE A 27 24.43 29.54 11.73
C ILE A 27 25.91 29.84 12.00
N ALA A 28 26.75 29.86 10.96
CA ALA A 28 28.18 30.18 11.09
C ALA A 28 28.39 31.61 11.63
N GLU A 29 27.68 32.60 11.08
CA GLU A 29 27.74 33.98 11.54
C GLU A 29 27.24 34.14 12.99
N ALA A 30 26.13 33.49 13.36
CA ALA A 30 25.61 33.51 14.73
C ALA A 30 26.54 32.82 15.72
N THR A 31 27.20 31.73 15.30
CA THR A 31 28.20 31.01 16.11
C THR A 31 29.40 31.93 16.40
N ALA A 32 29.92 32.59 15.37
CA ALA A 32 31.03 33.53 15.52
C ALA A 32 30.67 34.74 16.40
N GLU A 33 29.43 35.23 16.33
CA GLU A 33 28.95 36.29 17.24
C GLU A 33 28.77 35.78 18.67
N ARG A 34 28.16 34.61 18.87
CA ARG A 34 28.06 33.96 20.19
C ARG A 34 29.43 33.82 20.85
N ASP A 35 30.41 33.32 20.11
CA ASP A 35 31.76 33.07 20.65
C ASP A 35 32.46 34.39 21.01
N ARG A 36 32.26 35.46 20.22
CA ARG A 36 32.70 36.81 20.58
C ARG A 36 32.04 37.31 21.88
N GLN A 37 30.73 37.11 22.04
CA GLN A 37 30.02 37.51 23.26
C GLN A 37 30.45 36.69 24.48
N THR A 38 30.73 35.39 24.32
CA THR A 38 31.27 34.54 25.38
C THR A 38 32.65 35.03 25.82
N GLY A 39 33.56 35.29 24.87
CA GLY A 39 34.89 35.83 25.19
C GLY A 39 34.84 37.20 25.85
N ALA A 40 33.94 38.10 25.41
CA ALA A 40 33.73 39.39 26.05
C ALA A 40 33.19 39.25 27.48
N ALA A 41 32.26 38.30 27.71
CA ALA A 41 31.75 38.01 29.03
C ALA A 41 32.82 37.48 29.99
N GLU A 42 33.73 36.63 29.51
CA GLU A 42 34.86 36.13 30.29
C GLU A 42 35.85 37.23 30.64
N HIS A 43 36.16 38.10 29.68
CA HIS A 43 37.02 39.27 29.88
C HIS A 43 36.46 40.21 30.95
N HIS A 44 35.21 40.66 30.81
CA HIS A 44 34.59 41.56 31.79
C HIS A 44 34.37 40.89 33.16
N ALA A 45 34.13 39.57 33.21
CA ALA A 45 34.06 38.85 34.47
C ALA A 45 35.42 38.83 35.20
N ALA A 46 36.54 38.79 34.46
CA ALA A 46 37.87 38.90 35.04
C ALA A 46 38.15 40.33 35.55
N GLU A 47 37.69 41.36 34.84
CA GLU A 47 37.79 42.76 35.28
C GLU A 47 36.98 43.04 36.56
N ALA A 48 35.77 42.48 36.67
CA ALA A 48 34.90 42.66 37.83
C ALA A 48 35.51 42.18 39.17
N VAL A 49 36.47 41.26 39.12
CA VAL A 49 37.19 40.74 40.31
C VAL A 49 38.59 41.35 40.48
N ASN A 50 39.01 42.25 39.59
CA ASN A 50 40.33 42.87 39.63
C ASN A 50 40.40 43.96 40.69
N LEU A 51 41.07 43.68 41.82
CA LEU A 51 41.22 44.60 42.94
C LEU A 51 42.04 45.87 42.63
N ALA A 52 42.68 45.95 41.47
CA ALA A 52 43.37 47.17 41.02
C ALA A 52 42.42 48.22 40.44
N LEU A 53 41.16 47.86 40.13
CA LEU A 53 40.14 48.76 39.62
C LEU A 53 39.31 49.40 40.74
N SER A 54 38.63 50.51 40.42
CA SER A 54 37.67 51.13 41.33
C SER A 54 36.42 50.26 41.52
N ASP A 55 35.66 50.49 42.58
CA ASP A 55 34.41 49.77 42.85
C ASP A 55 33.39 49.99 41.71
N ASP A 56 33.27 51.24 41.24
CA ASP A 56 32.38 51.60 40.13
C ASP A 56 32.74 50.87 38.83
N ASP A 57 34.03 50.78 38.50
CA ASP A 57 34.50 50.08 37.29
C ASP A 57 34.24 48.57 37.37
N ARG A 58 34.39 47.99 38.56
CA ARG A 58 34.10 46.55 38.79
C ARG A 58 32.60 46.26 38.65
N GLU A 59 31.73 47.13 39.15
CA GLU A 59 30.28 47.01 38.99
C GLU A 59 29.82 47.18 37.53
N GLU A 60 30.42 48.11 36.77
CA GLU A 60 30.15 48.23 35.33
C GLU A 60 30.62 46.98 34.58
N ALA A 61 31.82 46.46 34.88
CA ALA A 61 32.33 45.23 34.29
C ALA A 61 31.41 44.02 34.56
N ASP A 62 30.87 43.86 35.78
CA ASP A 62 29.89 42.79 36.06
C ASP A 62 28.60 42.96 35.23
N ARG A 63 28.07 44.19 35.12
CA ARG A 63 26.89 44.46 34.29
C ARG A 63 27.13 44.11 32.82
N LEU A 64 28.29 44.47 32.27
CA LEU A 64 28.68 44.13 30.90
C LEU A 64 28.84 42.61 30.73
N ALA A 65 29.48 41.92 31.68
CA ALA A 65 29.63 40.47 31.66
C ALA A 65 28.27 39.77 31.65
N GLN A 66 27.34 40.20 32.51
CA GLN A 66 25.98 39.65 32.55
C GLN A 66 25.23 39.90 31.23
N HIS A 67 25.36 41.10 30.66
CA HIS A 67 24.73 41.43 29.37
C HIS A 67 25.26 40.53 28.24
N CYS A 68 26.59 40.37 28.13
CA CYS A 68 27.22 39.49 27.15
C CYS A 68 26.77 38.03 27.32
N ARG A 69 26.68 37.51 28.56
CA ARG A 69 26.17 36.15 28.83
C ARG A 69 24.73 35.95 28.35
N ARG A 70 23.84 36.92 28.61
CA ARG A 70 22.44 36.85 28.15
C ARG A 70 22.36 36.84 26.63
N THR A 71 23.16 37.68 25.99
CA THR A 71 23.24 37.77 24.52
C THR A 71 23.80 36.49 23.90
N ALA A 72 24.88 35.93 24.45
CA ALA A 72 25.44 34.66 24.02
C ALA A 72 24.40 33.52 24.13
N LYS A 73 23.65 33.46 25.24
CA LYS A 73 22.57 32.49 25.42
C LYS A 73 21.46 32.64 24.37
N ALA A 74 21.07 33.88 24.04
CA ALA A 74 20.09 34.14 22.99
C ALA A 74 20.56 33.64 21.62
N TYR A 75 21.85 33.83 21.29
CA TYR A 75 22.44 33.27 20.06
C TYR A 75 22.48 31.75 20.07
N THR A 76 22.82 31.10 21.19
CA THR A 76 22.75 29.63 21.31
C THR A 76 21.35 29.12 20.95
N THR A 77 20.30 29.69 21.55
CA THR A 77 18.92 29.28 21.23
C THR A 77 18.57 29.52 19.76
N ALA A 78 19.01 30.64 19.18
CA ALA A 78 18.78 30.90 17.76
C ALA A 78 19.53 29.91 16.85
N ILE A 79 20.75 29.52 17.20
CA ILE A 79 21.54 28.52 16.48
C ILE A 79 20.83 27.16 16.52
N ASP A 80 20.40 26.70 17.70
CA ASP A 80 19.73 25.41 17.86
C ASP A 80 18.47 25.31 17.00
N GLU A 81 17.66 26.38 16.96
CA GLU A 81 16.45 26.42 16.12
C GLU A 81 16.77 26.40 14.62
N LEU A 82 17.79 27.15 14.18
CA LEU A 82 18.21 27.15 12.79
C LEU A 82 18.82 25.80 12.38
N GLN A 83 19.55 25.13 13.27
CA GLN A 83 20.09 23.79 13.04
C GLN A 83 18.97 22.75 12.86
N ALA A 84 17.96 22.77 13.74
CA ALA A 84 16.79 21.90 13.61
C ALA A 84 16.06 22.13 12.27
N LYS A 85 15.95 23.39 11.84
CA LYS A 85 15.36 23.76 10.56
C LYS A 85 16.19 23.29 9.35
N LEU A 86 17.50 23.44 9.42
CA LEU A 86 18.44 22.96 8.41
C LEU A 86 18.30 21.45 8.20
N GLU A 87 18.28 20.70 9.31
CA GLU A 87 18.09 19.25 9.29
C GLU A 87 16.74 18.85 8.70
N ALA A 88 15.66 19.51 9.11
CA ALA A 88 14.33 19.28 8.56
C ALA A 88 14.28 19.50 7.03
N LYS A 89 14.94 20.54 6.53
CA LYS A 89 15.04 20.80 5.08
C LYS A 89 15.84 19.73 4.35
N ARG A 90 17.01 19.36 4.85
CA ARG A 90 17.85 18.29 4.25
C ARG A 90 17.08 16.97 4.18
N ASN A 91 16.36 16.62 5.26
CA ASN A 91 15.54 15.41 5.30
C ASN A 91 14.38 15.45 4.30
N SER A 92 13.76 16.62 4.11
CA SER A 92 12.70 16.82 3.12
C SER A 92 13.22 16.66 1.68
N GLU A 93 14.34 17.30 1.34
CA GLU A 93 14.98 17.16 0.02
C GLU A 93 15.42 15.73 -0.25
N HIS A 94 16.02 15.07 0.74
CA HIS A 94 16.43 13.68 0.62
C HIS A 94 15.23 12.75 0.38
N ARG A 95 14.12 12.95 1.10
CA ARG A 95 12.90 12.18 0.92
C ARG A 95 12.32 12.39 -0.49
N ARG A 96 12.23 13.63 -0.96
CA ARG A 96 11.74 13.94 -2.30
C ARG A 96 12.61 13.27 -3.37
N ALA A 97 13.94 13.34 -3.24
CA ALA A 97 14.85 12.67 -4.17
C ALA A 97 14.69 11.14 -4.16
N GLN A 98 14.47 10.53 -2.99
CA GLN A 98 14.17 9.10 -2.89
C GLN A 98 12.83 8.73 -3.55
N GLU A 99 11.80 9.56 -3.38
CA GLU A 99 10.48 9.36 -3.99
C GLU A 99 10.56 9.46 -5.52
N GLU A 100 11.28 10.44 -6.05
CA GLU A 100 11.54 10.60 -7.48
C GLU A 100 12.32 9.40 -8.06
N ALA A 101 13.38 8.97 -7.39
CA ALA A 101 14.16 7.80 -7.80
C ALA A 101 13.31 6.51 -7.79
N LYS A 102 12.48 6.33 -6.77
CA LYS A 102 11.54 5.21 -6.67
C LYS A 102 10.52 5.24 -7.81
N ALA A 103 9.96 6.42 -8.13
CA ALA A 103 9.02 6.57 -9.23
C ALA A 103 9.66 6.22 -10.59
N ALA A 104 10.90 6.65 -10.83
CA ALA A 104 11.64 6.31 -12.06
C ALA A 104 11.91 4.80 -12.19
N LEU A 105 12.26 4.14 -11.07
CA LEU A 105 12.45 2.68 -11.04
C LEU A 105 11.14 1.92 -11.31
N ILE A 106 10.02 2.38 -10.74
CA ILE A 106 8.70 1.80 -11.00
C ILE A 106 8.35 1.93 -12.48
N ALA A 107 8.53 3.11 -13.08
CA ALA A 107 8.28 3.32 -14.50
C ALA A 107 9.12 2.40 -15.39
N SER A 108 10.42 2.26 -15.08
CA SER A 108 11.34 1.38 -15.82
C SER A 108 10.95 -0.09 -15.69
N ARG A 109 10.52 -0.52 -14.49
CA ARG A 109 10.01 -1.87 -14.25
C ARG A 109 8.74 -2.13 -15.06
N ASP A 110 7.82 -1.18 -15.09
CA ASP A 110 6.53 -1.34 -15.77
C ASP A 110 6.71 -1.36 -17.29
N GLU A 111 7.65 -0.57 -17.83
CA GLU A 111 8.05 -0.65 -19.24
C GLU A 111 8.69 -2.01 -19.59
N LEU A 112 9.57 -2.52 -18.71
CA LEU A 112 10.13 -3.86 -18.91
C LEU A 112 9.05 -4.94 -18.86
N ALA A 113 8.14 -4.86 -17.90
CA ALA A 113 7.01 -5.79 -17.77
C ALA A 113 6.12 -5.76 -19.01
N ALA A 114 5.81 -4.57 -19.56
CA ALA A 114 5.03 -4.43 -20.79
C ALA A 114 5.74 -5.08 -21.99
N ARG A 115 7.05 -4.83 -22.17
CA ARG A 115 7.83 -5.46 -23.25
C ARG A 115 7.91 -6.98 -23.12
N LEU A 116 8.03 -7.49 -21.90
CA LEU A 116 8.02 -8.93 -21.65
C LEU A 116 6.64 -9.52 -21.99
N ALA A 117 5.57 -8.87 -21.56
CA ALA A 117 4.21 -9.31 -21.84
C ALA A 117 3.87 -9.31 -23.34
N GLU A 118 4.43 -8.37 -24.10
CA GLU A 118 4.26 -8.30 -25.55
C GLU A 118 5.10 -9.35 -26.28
N ARG A 119 6.38 -9.49 -25.94
CA ARG A 119 7.33 -10.25 -26.76
C ARG A 119 7.46 -11.72 -26.39
N ILE A 120 7.40 -12.05 -25.11
CA ILE A 120 7.68 -13.42 -24.65
C ILE A 120 6.66 -14.44 -25.18
N PRO A 121 5.34 -14.18 -25.20
CA PRO A 121 4.38 -15.13 -25.74
C PRO A 121 4.67 -15.53 -27.19
N ALA A 122 4.95 -14.55 -28.06
CA ALA A 122 5.28 -14.82 -29.47
C ALA A 122 6.55 -15.66 -29.63
N ILE A 123 7.59 -15.39 -28.84
CA ILE A 123 8.83 -16.17 -28.84
C ILE A 123 8.57 -17.61 -28.37
N PHE A 124 7.73 -17.79 -27.34
CA PHE A 124 7.38 -19.12 -26.86
C PHE A 124 6.56 -19.89 -27.90
N ASP A 125 5.60 -19.26 -28.57
CA ASP A 125 4.82 -19.89 -29.64
C ASP A 125 5.74 -20.35 -30.80
N GLU A 126 6.66 -19.49 -31.24
CA GLU A 126 7.63 -19.82 -32.28
C GLU A 126 8.53 -21.01 -31.85
N LEU A 127 9.10 -20.93 -30.65
CA LEU A 127 10.00 -21.97 -30.13
C LEU A 127 9.27 -23.30 -29.96
N THR A 128 8.07 -23.30 -29.38
CA THR A 128 7.28 -24.52 -29.19
C THR A 128 6.79 -25.12 -30.51
N GLY A 129 6.49 -24.28 -31.51
CA GLY A 129 6.21 -24.72 -32.88
C GLY A 129 7.39 -25.48 -33.50
N LEU A 130 8.60 -24.91 -33.43
CA LEU A 130 9.81 -25.56 -33.93
C LEU A 130 10.09 -26.90 -33.24
N LEU A 131 9.89 -26.98 -31.92
CA LEU A 131 10.08 -28.22 -31.18
C LEU A 131 9.05 -29.29 -31.55
N ALA A 132 7.79 -28.91 -31.81
CA ALA A 132 6.77 -29.82 -32.31
C ALA A 132 7.08 -30.36 -33.71
N GLU A 133 7.58 -29.50 -34.61
CA GLU A 133 8.00 -29.91 -35.95
C GLU A 133 9.18 -30.90 -35.90
N ILE A 134 10.15 -30.67 -35.01
CA ILE A 134 11.27 -31.61 -34.78
C ILE A 134 10.73 -32.97 -34.30
N GLU A 135 9.83 -33.00 -33.32
CA GLU A 135 9.23 -34.25 -32.83
C GLU A 135 8.44 -34.98 -33.91
N GLU A 136 7.64 -34.27 -34.72
CA GLU A 136 6.89 -34.87 -35.83
C GLU A 136 7.84 -35.46 -36.89
N MET A 137 8.87 -34.71 -37.27
CA MET A 137 9.83 -35.15 -38.27
C MET A 137 10.61 -36.38 -37.80
N ASP A 138 11.08 -36.37 -36.55
CA ASP A 138 11.77 -37.51 -35.95
C ASP A 138 10.85 -38.74 -35.88
N ALA A 139 9.57 -38.55 -35.51
CA ALA A 139 8.59 -39.64 -35.47
C ALA A 139 8.33 -40.25 -36.86
N ARG A 140 8.33 -39.42 -37.91
CA ARG A 140 8.14 -39.87 -39.31
C ARG A 140 9.41 -40.48 -39.92
N GLY A 141 10.57 -39.94 -39.60
CA GLY A 141 11.87 -40.39 -40.13
C GLY A 141 12.43 -41.64 -39.45
N GLY A 142 11.99 -41.94 -38.23
CA GLY A 142 12.47 -43.07 -37.45
C GLY A 142 14.00 -43.01 -37.26
N THR A 143 14.68 -44.15 -37.35
CA THR A 143 16.15 -44.23 -37.27
C THR A 143 16.87 -43.95 -38.59
N THR A 144 16.13 -43.68 -39.67
CA THR A 144 16.68 -43.58 -41.02
C THR A 144 17.09 -42.17 -41.41
N LEU A 145 16.52 -41.15 -40.76
CA LEU A 145 16.83 -39.75 -40.99
C LEU A 145 17.49 -39.15 -39.75
N GLU A 146 18.48 -38.30 -39.97
CA GLU A 146 19.10 -37.52 -38.91
C GLU A 146 18.12 -36.44 -38.42
N SER A 147 18.06 -36.25 -37.10
CA SER A 147 17.16 -35.26 -36.50
C SER A 147 17.50 -33.85 -36.96
N ALA A 148 16.50 -33.02 -37.24
CA ALA A 148 16.70 -31.63 -37.64
C ALA A 148 17.48 -30.84 -36.57
N GLU A 149 17.26 -31.16 -35.30
CA GLU A 149 18.01 -30.57 -34.19
C GLU A 149 19.50 -30.95 -34.25
N ALA A 150 19.82 -32.20 -34.57
CA ALA A 150 21.20 -32.68 -34.66
C ALA A 150 21.96 -31.93 -35.77
N ILE A 151 21.33 -31.80 -36.95
CA ILE A 151 21.86 -31.04 -38.09
C ILE A 151 22.07 -29.57 -37.71
N ALA A 152 21.05 -28.92 -37.15
CA ALA A 152 21.12 -27.50 -36.80
C ALA A 152 22.20 -27.19 -35.75
N ARG A 153 22.45 -28.13 -34.82
CA ARG A 153 23.46 -27.99 -33.76
C ARG A 153 24.83 -28.51 -34.17
N GLY A 154 24.96 -29.14 -35.34
CA GLY A 154 26.20 -29.80 -35.78
C GLY A 154 26.64 -30.93 -34.85
N VAL A 155 25.69 -31.64 -34.21
CA VAL A 155 25.98 -32.77 -33.31
C VAL A 155 25.59 -34.08 -33.99
N PRO A 156 26.26 -35.21 -33.69
CA PRO A 156 25.87 -36.49 -34.27
C PRO A 156 24.43 -36.87 -33.92
N ALA A 157 23.74 -37.60 -34.80
CA ALA A 157 22.36 -38.05 -34.63
C ALA A 157 22.04 -38.78 -33.31
N ASN A 158 23.04 -39.40 -32.67
CA ASN A 158 22.88 -40.05 -31.37
C ASN A 158 22.92 -39.07 -30.19
N PHE A 159 23.17 -37.78 -30.44
CA PHE A 159 23.36 -36.72 -29.46
C PHE A 159 24.47 -37.02 -28.44
N TYR A 160 25.61 -37.56 -28.89
CA TYR A 160 26.83 -37.69 -28.08
C TYR A 160 28.01 -36.96 -28.74
N ILE A 161 28.75 -36.19 -27.94
CA ILE A 161 30.05 -35.63 -28.32
C ILE A 161 31.12 -36.35 -27.50
N GLY A 162 31.79 -37.34 -28.11
CA GLY A 162 32.64 -38.27 -27.37
C GLY A 162 31.82 -39.08 -26.34
N PRO A 163 32.22 -39.14 -25.06
CA PRO A 163 31.46 -39.83 -24.02
C PRO A 163 30.32 -38.98 -23.42
N SER A 164 30.20 -37.71 -23.79
CA SER A 164 29.28 -36.76 -23.16
C SER A 164 27.93 -36.69 -23.90
N PRO A 165 26.80 -37.00 -23.25
CA PRO A 165 25.49 -36.84 -23.86
C PRO A 165 25.14 -35.36 -24.01
N VAL A 166 24.48 -35.03 -25.12
CA VAL A 166 23.93 -33.71 -25.42
C VAL A 166 22.43 -33.76 -25.17
N THR A 167 21.94 -32.95 -24.23
CA THR A 167 20.50 -32.85 -23.98
C THR A 167 19.79 -32.29 -25.20
N ARG A 168 18.75 -33.00 -25.64
CA ARG A 168 17.89 -32.58 -26.75
C ARG A 168 17.01 -31.39 -26.36
N LEU A 169 16.80 -30.46 -27.28
CA LEU A 169 15.92 -29.30 -27.10
C LEU A 169 14.46 -29.73 -26.87
N VAL A 170 14.01 -30.81 -27.52
CA VAL A 170 12.66 -31.37 -27.30
C VAL A 170 12.45 -31.84 -25.85
N ASN A 171 13.53 -32.07 -25.08
CA ASN A 171 13.44 -32.44 -23.66
C ASN A 171 13.51 -31.23 -22.71
N MET A 172 13.61 -30.00 -23.23
CA MET A 172 13.65 -28.78 -22.42
C MET A 172 12.32 -28.59 -21.66
N LYS A 173 12.39 -27.94 -20.49
CA LYS A 173 11.19 -27.52 -19.75
C LYS A 173 11.07 -26.01 -19.85
N ILE A 174 10.06 -25.53 -20.59
CA ILE A 174 9.78 -24.10 -20.75
C ILE A 174 8.56 -23.77 -19.91
N PRO A 175 8.67 -22.93 -18.86
CA PRO A 175 7.52 -22.47 -18.10
C PRO A 175 6.54 -21.65 -18.96
N GLU A 176 5.25 -21.71 -18.64
CA GLU A 176 4.29 -20.77 -19.23
C GLU A 176 4.55 -19.34 -18.72
N PHE A 177 4.44 -18.34 -19.60
CA PHE A 177 4.71 -16.95 -19.22
C PHE A 177 3.63 -16.36 -18.29
N GLY A 178 2.37 -16.71 -18.49
CA GLY A 178 1.23 -16.14 -17.75
C GLY A 178 0.43 -17.14 -16.91
N GLY A 179 0.96 -18.35 -16.67
CA GLY A 179 0.18 -19.47 -16.15
C GLY A 179 0.97 -20.39 -15.21
N HIS A 180 0.25 -21.37 -14.67
CA HIS A 180 0.84 -22.44 -13.86
C HIS A 180 1.05 -23.65 -14.76
N GLY A 181 2.24 -23.78 -15.35
CA GLY A 181 2.48 -24.87 -16.28
C GLY A 181 3.80 -24.79 -17.01
N LEU A 182 3.93 -25.69 -18.00
CA LEU A 182 5.01 -25.70 -18.96
C LEU A 182 4.41 -25.46 -20.35
N ALA A 183 4.91 -24.43 -21.03
CA ALA A 183 4.70 -24.25 -22.46
C ALA A 183 5.31 -25.42 -23.25
N TRP A 184 6.42 -26.00 -22.77
CA TRP A 184 7.05 -27.17 -23.37
C TRP A 184 7.65 -28.16 -22.36
N PRO A 185 7.55 -29.48 -22.60
CA PRO A 185 6.62 -30.09 -23.56
C PRO A 185 5.17 -29.76 -23.15
N PRO A 186 4.23 -29.66 -24.10
CA PRO A 186 2.86 -29.28 -23.81
C PRO A 186 2.34 -30.25 -22.75
N ASN A 187 1.94 -29.74 -21.59
CA ASN A 187 1.43 -30.60 -20.54
C ASN A 187 0.11 -31.19 -21.06
N LYS A 188 0.17 -32.45 -21.53
CA LYS A 188 -0.98 -33.16 -22.13
C LYS A 188 -2.16 -33.28 -21.15
N LEU A 189 -1.91 -33.13 -19.84
CA LEU A 189 -2.93 -33.03 -18.81
C LEU A 189 -3.43 -31.58 -18.59
N ALA A 190 -2.58 -30.56 -18.77
CA ALA A 190 -2.94 -29.15 -18.60
C ALA A 190 -4.00 -28.66 -19.61
N ALA A 191 -4.01 -29.19 -20.84
CA ALA A 191 -5.08 -28.87 -21.80
C ALA A 191 -6.47 -29.27 -21.28
N GLY A 192 -6.56 -30.31 -20.44
CA GLY A 192 -7.77 -30.69 -19.71
C GLY A 192 -8.10 -29.74 -18.55
N PHE A 193 -7.08 -29.29 -17.81
CA PHE A 193 -7.23 -28.36 -16.69
C PHE A 193 -7.61 -26.94 -17.13
N VAL A 194 -7.07 -26.41 -18.24
CA VAL A 194 -7.43 -25.09 -18.78
C VAL A 194 -8.93 -25.05 -19.16
N ARG A 195 -9.43 -26.11 -19.82
CA ARG A 195 -10.86 -26.24 -20.13
C ARG A 195 -11.73 -26.33 -18.86
N MET A 196 -11.23 -27.01 -17.83
CA MET A 196 -11.92 -27.14 -16.54
C MET A 196 -11.94 -25.80 -15.77
N GLU A 197 -10.83 -25.05 -15.79
CA GLU A 197 -10.72 -23.76 -15.12
C GLU A 197 -11.58 -22.68 -15.79
N GLU A 198 -11.61 -22.64 -17.13
CA GLU A 198 -12.54 -21.76 -17.86
C GLU A 198 -14.01 -22.09 -17.57
N ALA A 199 -14.35 -23.38 -17.49
CA ALA A 199 -15.68 -23.82 -17.11
C ALA A 199 -16.02 -23.41 -15.66
N SER A 200 -15.07 -23.55 -14.72
CA SER A 200 -15.23 -23.10 -13.34
C SER A 200 -15.37 -21.58 -13.22
N ARG A 201 -14.61 -20.79 -13.99
CA ARG A 201 -14.75 -19.32 -14.03
C ARG A 201 -16.11 -18.90 -14.55
N ARG A 202 -16.61 -19.54 -15.61
CA ARG A 202 -17.97 -19.29 -16.14
C ARG A 202 -19.05 -19.68 -15.13
N GLN A 203 -18.90 -20.82 -14.46
CA GLN A 203 -19.81 -21.24 -13.39
C GLN A 203 -19.80 -20.27 -12.21
N TRP A 204 -18.62 -19.79 -11.81
CA TRP A 204 -18.48 -18.82 -10.73
C TRP A 204 -19.09 -17.46 -11.08
N ALA A 205 -18.86 -16.96 -12.30
CA ALA A 205 -19.47 -15.72 -12.78
C ALA A 205 -21.01 -15.83 -12.80
N ALA A 206 -21.55 -16.94 -13.34
CA ALA A 206 -22.99 -17.21 -13.33
C ALA A 206 -23.56 -17.33 -11.90
N TYR A 207 -22.81 -17.92 -10.98
CA TYR A 207 -23.17 -18.03 -9.57
C TYR A 207 -23.14 -16.67 -8.84
N GLN A 208 -22.19 -15.80 -9.16
CA GLN A 208 -22.14 -14.44 -8.60
C GLN A 208 -23.29 -13.59 -9.14
N GLU A 209 -23.62 -13.72 -10.42
CA GLU A 209 -24.76 -13.04 -11.05
C GLU A 209 -26.10 -13.54 -10.46
N SER A 210 -26.25 -14.85 -10.25
CA SER A 210 -27.43 -15.41 -9.57
C SER A 210 -27.51 -14.92 -8.12
N LYS A 211 -26.39 -14.86 -7.39
CA LYS A 211 -26.35 -14.32 -6.04
C LYS A 211 -26.66 -12.83 -5.98
N ALA A 212 -26.16 -12.02 -6.90
CA ALA A 212 -26.47 -10.58 -6.95
C ALA A 212 -27.98 -10.36 -7.17
N THR A 213 -28.59 -11.19 -8.01
CA THR A 213 -30.04 -11.17 -8.27
C THR A 213 -30.85 -11.63 -7.06
N GLU A 214 -30.42 -12.71 -6.38
CA GLU A 214 -31.05 -13.18 -5.14
C GLU A 214 -30.91 -12.16 -4.01
N HIS A 215 -29.72 -11.59 -3.79
CA HIS A 215 -29.47 -10.60 -2.74
C HIS A 215 -30.34 -9.34 -2.89
N GLY A 216 -30.68 -8.93 -4.11
CA GLY A 216 -31.61 -7.82 -4.36
C GLY A 216 -33.08 -8.14 -4.02
N ARG A 217 -33.46 -9.43 -3.99
CA ARG A 217 -34.83 -9.88 -3.71
C ARG A 217 -35.17 -9.87 -2.22
N TRP A 218 -34.18 -10.06 -1.36
CA TRP A 218 -34.34 -10.15 0.09
C TRP A 218 -34.09 -8.79 0.76
N LYS A 219 -35.09 -8.24 1.45
CA LYS A 219 -34.98 -6.96 2.18
C LYS A 219 -35.26 -7.16 3.67
N ARG A 220 -34.76 -6.26 4.52
CA ARG A 220 -34.99 -6.29 5.97
C ARG A 220 -36.36 -5.68 6.30
N TYR A 221 -37.14 -6.39 7.11
CA TYR A 221 -38.45 -5.97 7.56
C TYR A 221 -38.62 -6.20 9.07
N MET A 222 -39.41 -5.35 9.69
CA MET A 222 -39.88 -5.50 11.05
C MET A 222 -41.23 -6.19 10.95
N VAL A 223 -41.36 -7.35 11.56
CA VAL A 223 -42.59 -8.12 11.55
C VAL A 223 -43.14 -8.17 12.97
N VAL A 224 -44.35 -7.65 13.13
CA VAL A 224 -45.15 -7.77 14.35
C VAL A 224 -46.19 -8.86 14.14
N GLY A 225 -46.23 -9.83 15.05
CA GLY A 225 -47.08 -11.00 14.97
C GLY A 225 -48.59 -10.68 15.00
N PRO A 226 -49.45 -11.65 14.64
CA PRO A 226 -50.85 -11.40 14.37
C PRO A 226 -51.64 -11.00 15.62
N THR A 227 -52.62 -10.12 15.45
CA THR A 227 -53.50 -9.63 16.53
C THR A 227 -54.50 -10.68 17.03
N ASN A 228 -54.83 -11.66 16.19
CA ASN A 228 -55.91 -12.63 16.39
C ASN A 228 -55.53 -13.88 17.23
N GLY A 229 -54.35 -13.92 17.85
CA GLY A 229 -53.99 -14.93 18.86
C GLY A 229 -53.53 -16.30 18.31
N SER A 230 -53.77 -16.62 17.05
CA SER A 230 -53.21 -17.82 16.40
C SER A 230 -51.73 -17.61 16.01
N ARG A 231 -50.89 -18.63 16.22
CA ARG A 231 -49.51 -18.62 15.69
C ARG A 231 -49.55 -18.78 14.18
N THR A 232 -48.73 -18.01 13.47
CA THR A 232 -48.55 -18.14 12.01
C THR A 232 -47.08 -18.38 11.65
N MET A 233 -46.82 -18.94 10.48
CA MET A 233 -45.47 -19.14 9.95
C MET A 233 -45.21 -18.10 8.87
N ILE A 234 -44.07 -17.41 8.95
CA ILE A 234 -43.64 -16.47 7.92
C ILE A 234 -42.38 -16.99 7.22
N GLU A 235 -42.29 -16.83 5.91
CA GLU A 235 -41.10 -17.20 5.14
C GLU A 235 -39.99 -16.14 5.31
N THR A 236 -38.81 -16.57 5.76
CA THR A 236 -37.64 -15.70 5.91
C THR A 236 -36.45 -16.29 5.16
N ARG A 237 -35.36 -15.53 4.99
CA ARG A 237 -34.12 -16.01 4.37
C ARG A 237 -33.54 -17.25 5.06
N ARG A 238 -33.86 -17.47 6.34
CA ARG A 238 -33.41 -18.64 7.12
C ARG A 238 -34.42 -19.80 7.10
N GLY A 239 -35.47 -19.71 6.28
CA GLY A 239 -36.60 -20.63 6.25
C GLY A 239 -37.84 -20.08 6.98
N TYR A 240 -38.80 -20.95 7.23
CA TYR A 240 -40.07 -20.57 7.89
C TYR A 240 -39.88 -20.32 9.39
N THR A 241 -40.34 -19.17 9.86
CA THR A 241 -40.23 -18.74 11.26
C THR A 241 -41.63 -18.57 11.88
N PRO A 242 -41.91 -19.15 13.06
CA PRO A 242 -43.18 -18.94 13.75
C PRO A 242 -43.27 -17.54 14.38
N MET A 243 -44.44 -16.91 14.26
CA MET A 243 -44.82 -15.64 14.87
C MET A 243 -46.10 -15.81 15.72
N GLY A 244 -46.00 -15.51 17.01
CA GLY A 244 -47.13 -15.44 17.94
C GLY A 244 -47.67 -14.02 18.15
N LYS A 245 -48.79 -13.91 18.85
CA LYS A 245 -49.38 -12.61 19.22
C LYS A 245 -48.40 -11.81 20.09
N GLY A 246 -48.09 -10.58 19.65
CA GLY A 246 -47.17 -9.68 20.35
C GLY A 246 -45.68 -9.92 20.07
N ASP A 247 -45.33 -10.93 19.26
CA ASP A 247 -43.94 -11.12 18.84
C ASP A 247 -43.51 -9.99 17.90
N VAL A 248 -42.32 -9.44 18.12
CA VAL A 248 -41.70 -8.43 17.24
C VAL A 248 -40.34 -8.97 16.83
N ARG A 249 -40.10 -9.10 15.52
CA ARG A 249 -38.85 -9.65 14.99
C ARG A 249 -38.38 -8.89 13.76
N GLU A 250 -37.06 -8.74 13.70
CA GLU A 250 -36.40 -8.42 12.44
C GLU A 250 -36.30 -9.69 11.58
N ALA A 251 -36.84 -9.63 10.37
CA ALA A 251 -36.79 -10.72 9.40
C ALA A 251 -36.31 -10.19 8.04
N VAL A 252 -35.47 -10.98 7.38
CA VAL A 252 -35.09 -10.74 5.99
C VAL A 252 -36.03 -11.56 5.11
N MET A 253 -36.84 -10.88 4.31
CA MET A 253 -37.95 -11.49 3.55
C MET A 253 -37.96 -11.00 2.10
N THR A 254 -38.58 -11.77 1.21
CA THR A 254 -38.92 -11.32 -0.15
C THR A 254 -40.22 -10.52 -0.13
N VAL A 255 -40.52 -9.81 -1.22
CA VAL A 255 -41.82 -9.10 -1.38
C VAL A 255 -43.00 -10.09 -1.30
N GLU A 256 -42.83 -11.32 -1.79
CA GLU A 256 -43.84 -12.37 -1.67
C GLU A 256 -44.04 -12.80 -0.21
N GLY A 257 -42.96 -13.02 0.53
CA GLY A 257 -43.02 -13.38 1.95
C GLY A 257 -43.67 -12.28 2.81
N VAL A 258 -43.46 -11.00 2.45
CA VAL A 258 -44.15 -9.87 3.11
C VAL A 258 -45.66 -9.95 2.90
N LYS A 259 -46.11 -10.19 1.66
CA LYS A 259 -47.54 -10.32 1.34
C LYS A 259 -48.18 -11.49 2.07
N ASP A 260 -47.47 -12.62 2.16
CA ASP A 260 -47.94 -13.80 2.88
C ASP A 260 -48.04 -13.54 4.39
N ALA A 261 -47.02 -12.91 4.99
CA ALA A 261 -47.07 -12.51 6.40
C ALA A 261 -48.22 -11.54 6.70
N GLN A 262 -48.47 -10.56 5.81
CA GLN A 262 -49.59 -9.63 5.93
C GLN A 262 -50.95 -10.32 5.80
N ALA A 263 -51.09 -11.27 4.86
CA ALA A 263 -52.31 -12.08 4.70
C ALA A 263 -52.59 -12.92 5.95
N ASN A 264 -51.53 -13.36 6.63
CA ASN A 264 -51.58 -14.08 7.90
C ASN A 264 -51.77 -13.17 9.13
N GLY A 265 -52.04 -11.88 8.93
CA GLY A 265 -52.38 -10.93 9.97
C GLY A 265 -51.18 -10.27 10.65
N CYS A 266 -49.95 -10.46 10.16
CA CYS A 266 -48.78 -9.75 10.68
C CYS A 266 -48.69 -8.32 10.13
N THR A 267 -48.22 -7.38 10.96
CA THR A 267 -47.85 -6.04 10.49
C THR A 267 -46.39 -6.06 10.08
N VAL A 268 -46.09 -5.68 8.83
CA VAL A 268 -44.73 -5.71 8.27
C VAL A 268 -44.32 -4.32 7.83
N THR A 269 -43.20 -3.82 8.37
CA THR A 269 -42.65 -2.49 8.06
C THR A 269 -41.24 -2.62 7.51
N PRO A 270 -40.88 -1.99 6.37
CA PRO A 270 -39.51 -2.03 5.86
C PRO A 270 -38.54 -1.34 6.83
N LEU A 271 -37.41 -1.97 7.15
CA LEU A 271 -36.29 -1.29 7.83
C LEU A 271 -35.36 -0.67 6.81
N LYS A 272 -34.74 0.45 7.17
CA LYS A 272 -33.59 0.96 6.43
C LYS A 272 -32.36 0.11 6.70
N ASP A 273 -31.50 -0.04 5.69
CA ASP A 273 -30.18 -0.61 5.87
C ASP A 273 -29.42 0.28 6.89
N ASN A 274 -29.02 -0.30 8.02
CA ASN A 274 -28.41 0.34 9.20
C ASN A 274 -29.33 0.83 10.33
N GLU A 275 -30.65 0.62 10.25
CA GLU A 275 -31.52 0.84 11.41
C GLU A 275 -31.34 -0.33 12.40
N VAL A 276 -30.81 -0.02 13.59
CA VAL A 276 -30.70 -0.96 14.71
C VAL A 276 -31.98 -0.85 15.52
N VAL A 277 -32.80 -1.89 15.48
CA VAL A 277 -34.03 -1.90 16.28
C VAL A 277 -33.66 -2.35 17.69
N GLY A 278 -33.74 -1.41 18.64
CA GLY A 278 -33.62 -1.72 20.06
C GLY A 278 -34.73 -2.69 20.47
N LEU A 279 -34.38 -3.70 21.27
CA LEU A 279 -35.37 -4.58 21.90
C LEU A 279 -36.38 -3.71 22.67
N PRO A 280 -37.71 -3.96 22.55
CA PRO A 280 -38.71 -3.18 23.27
C PRO A 280 -38.45 -3.29 24.78
N SER A 281 -38.18 -2.14 25.42
CA SER A 281 -37.79 -2.01 26.83
C SER A 281 -38.92 -2.18 27.84
N ASP A 282 -40.15 -2.47 27.40
CA ASP A 282 -41.31 -2.49 28.29
C ASP A 282 -41.63 -3.92 28.77
N ARG A 283 -40.78 -4.43 29.66
CA ARG A 283 -41.23 -5.25 30.78
C ARG A 283 -41.11 -4.43 32.06
N VAL A 284 -42.10 -3.58 32.29
CA VAL A 284 -42.39 -3.08 33.64
C VAL A 284 -42.79 -4.30 34.47
N ILE A 285 -41.84 -4.82 35.25
CA ILE A 285 -42.15 -5.73 36.35
C ILE A 285 -42.83 -4.87 37.41
N VAL A 286 -44.16 -4.90 37.45
CA VAL A 286 -44.92 -4.45 38.62
C VAL A 286 -44.81 -5.59 39.64
N ALA A 287 -44.29 -5.25 40.83
CA ALA A 287 -44.15 -6.14 41.98
C ALA A 287 -45.50 -6.67 42.48
#